data_AF-A0A7S1EKF9-F1
#
_entry.id   AF-A0A7S1EKF9-F1
#
_cell.length_a   1.000
_cell.length_b   1.000
_cell.length_c   1.000
_cell.angle_alpha   90.00
_cell.angle_beta   90.00
_cell.angle_gamma   90.00
#
_symmetry.space_group_name_H-M   'P 1'
#
loop_
_entity.id
_entity.type
_entity.pdbx_description
1 polymer ?
#
loop_
_entity_poly.entity_id
_entity_poly.type
_entity_poly.pdbx_seq_one_letter_code
_entity_poly.pdbx_strand_id
1 'polypeptide(L)'
;KDLIQWSGHPQLQEKLPGFKIRMGFGLHFGWAVESAIGSLLKIDASYLSPHVNLAARLETATKEYGVDILISEDTYVLLSEFVQRMCRVVDRVTFKGTSRPMLLYTFDVPFTGTVEDADEFDAGSIRNPRTPVGAFYRECQPKLTTDFRKTFNVAVNAYLGGDDGKEADWSMCLRALKRCLLLKEGDGPTIAIMKYIESRGFKVGTGQCIQ
;
A
#
# COMPACT_ATOMS: atom_id res chain seq x y z
N LYS A 1 16.85 20.26 -6.33
CA LYS A 1 16.48 19.75 -7.67
C LYS A 1 15.42 18.69 -7.46
N ASP A 2 14.20 18.96 -7.90
CA ASP A 2 13.07 18.07 -7.67
C ASP A 2 13.18 16.83 -8.58
N LEU A 3 13.06 15.65 -7.99
CA LEU A 3 13.07 14.38 -8.72
C LEU A 3 11.95 14.33 -9.75
N ILE A 4 10.81 14.98 -9.49
CA ILE A 4 9.65 14.99 -10.38
C ILE A 4 9.99 15.62 -11.74
N GLN A 5 10.87 16.63 -11.79
CA GLN A 5 11.29 17.29 -13.03
C GLN A 5 11.98 16.33 -14.01
N TRP A 6 12.66 15.29 -13.50
CA TRP A 6 13.33 14.29 -14.35
C TRP A 6 12.35 13.45 -15.15
N SER A 7 11.10 13.30 -14.70
CA SER A 7 10.09 12.59 -15.47
C SER A 7 9.86 13.24 -16.84
N GLY A 8 9.99 14.56 -16.98
CA GLY A 8 9.84 15.27 -18.25
C GLY A 8 11.09 15.32 -19.15
N HIS A 9 12.19 14.67 -18.76
CA HIS A 9 13.45 14.79 -19.49
C HIS A 9 13.34 14.19 -20.91
N PRO A 10 13.72 14.92 -21.99
CA PRO A 10 13.50 14.47 -23.37
C PRO A 10 14.09 13.10 -23.69
N GLN A 11 15.33 12.85 -23.27
CA GLN A 11 16.01 11.55 -23.50
C GLN A 11 15.33 10.39 -22.77
N LEU A 12 14.65 10.66 -21.65
CA LEU A 12 13.93 9.64 -20.89
C LEU A 12 12.59 9.35 -21.56
N GLN A 13 11.87 10.39 -21.98
CA GLN A 13 10.60 10.26 -22.69
C GLN A 13 10.75 9.63 -24.08
N GLU A 14 11.89 9.85 -24.76
CA GLU A 14 12.21 9.18 -26.01
C GLU A 14 12.33 7.66 -25.83
N LYS A 15 12.98 7.21 -24.73
CA LYS A 15 13.20 5.79 -24.45
C LYS A 15 12.02 5.12 -23.74
N LEU A 16 11.31 5.85 -22.90
CA LEU A 16 10.23 5.40 -22.04
C LEU A 16 9.08 6.43 -22.07
N PRO A 17 8.28 6.44 -23.15
CA PRO A 17 7.19 7.41 -23.29
C PRO A 17 6.18 7.25 -22.17
N GLY A 18 5.82 8.36 -21.52
CA GLY A 18 4.89 8.39 -20.40
C GLY A 18 5.48 7.95 -19.06
N PHE A 19 6.80 7.83 -18.95
CA PHE A 19 7.46 7.49 -17.68
C PHE A 19 7.11 8.50 -16.58
N LYS A 20 6.69 7.97 -15.42
CA LYS A 20 6.44 8.73 -14.20
C LYS A 20 7.24 8.12 -13.06
N ILE A 21 7.87 8.97 -12.26
CA ILE A 21 8.58 8.56 -11.06
C ILE A 21 7.53 8.28 -9.98
N ARG A 22 7.63 7.12 -9.35
CA ARG A 22 6.79 6.69 -8.23
C ARG A 22 7.67 6.03 -7.18
N MET A 23 7.27 6.16 -5.91
CA MET A 23 7.97 5.58 -4.77
C MET A 23 7.05 4.57 -4.10
N GLY A 24 7.54 3.33 -3.95
CA GLY A 24 6.86 2.28 -3.21
C GLY A 24 7.45 2.14 -1.81
N PHE A 25 6.58 1.88 -0.83
CA PHE A 25 6.95 1.64 0.56
C PHE A 25 6.28 0.35 1.05
N GLY A 26 7.10 -0.60 1.51
CA GLY A 26 6.64 -1.82 2.17
C GLY A 26 6.91 -1.74 3.67
N LEU A 27 5.86 -1.91 4.49
CA LEU A 27 5.94 -1.84 5.95
C LEU A 27 5.57 -3.18 6.56
N HIS A 28 6.54 -3.75 7.26
CA HIS A 28 6.37 -5.00 7.97
C HIS A 28 7.09 -4.97 9.33
N PHE A 29 6.53 -5.68 10.30
CA PHE A 29 7.07 -5.82 11.63
C PHE A 29 7.32 -7.29 11.93
N GLY A 30 8.52 -7.58 12.42
CA GLY A 30 8.92 -8.92 12.83
C GLY A 30 10.34 -8.94 13.37
N TRP A 31 10.78 -10.10 13.83
CA TRP A 31 12.13 -10.25 14.38
C TRP A 31 13.18 -10.07 13.27
N ALA A 32 14.36 -9.56 13.64
CA ALA A 32 15.54 -9.55 12.79
C ALA A 32 16.81 -9.71 13.62
N VAL A 33 17.84 -10.31 13.04
CA VAL A 33 19.18 -10.33 13.63
C VAL A 33 20.00 -9.25 12.96
N GLU A 34 20.52 -8.33 13.77
CA GLU A 34 21.49 -7.32 13.34
C GLU A 34 22.90 -7.89 13.44
N SER A 35 23.71 -7.68 12.41
CA SER A 35 25.10 -8.09 12.39
C SER A 35 25.96 -7.20 11.51
N ALA A 36 27.24 -7.11 11.82
CA ALA A 36 28.24 -6.46 10.98
C ALA A 36 28.70 -7.46 9.90
N ILE A 37 28.34 -7.19 8.64
CA ILE A 37 28.65 -8.07 7.51
C ILE A 37 29.61 -7.35 6.57
N GLY A 38 30.67 -8.02 6.16
CA GLY A 38 31.61 -7.47 5.19
C GLY A 38 32.99 -8.12 5.22
N SER A 39 33.94 -7.44 4.60
CA SER A 39 35.36 -7.81 4.58
C SER A 39 36.16 -6.97 5.58
N LEU A 40 37.44 -7.27 5.76
CA LEU A 40 38.34 -6.46 6.60
C LEU A 40 38.42 -4.97 6.19
N LEU A 41 38.14 -4.65 4.92
CA LEU A 41 38.24 -3.29 4.39
C LEU A 41 36.91 -2.53 4.35
N LYS A 42 35.78 -3.24 4.38
CA LYS A 42 34.43 -2.64 4.35
C LYS A 42 33.46 -3.55 5.07
N ILE A 43 32.91 -3.02 6.16
CA ILE A 43 31.94 -3.66 7.02
C ILE A 43 30.72 -2.75 7.08
N ASP A 44 29.54 -3.29 6.78
CA ASP A 44 28.27 -2.58 6.85
C ASP A 44 27.35 -3.30 7.87
N ALA A 45 26.60 -2.53 8.65
CA ALA A 45 25.56 -3.09 9.50
C ALA A 45 24.43 -3.64 8.60
N SER A 46 24.03 -4.88 8.85
CA SER A 46 23.03 -5.60 8.06
C SER A 46 22.02 -6.27 8.97
N TYR A 47 20.78 -6.38 8.49
CA TYR A 47 19.70 -7.09 9.16
C TYR A 47 19.32 -8.32 8.34
N LEU A 48 19.30 -9.49 8.98
CA LEU A 48 18.92 -10.74 8.34
C LEU A 48 17.68 -11.33 9.00
N SER A 49 16.62 -11.52 8.20
CA SER A 49 15.41 -12.22 8.62
C SER A 49 14.44 -12.45 7.45
N PRO A 50 13.61 -13.51 7.50
CA PRO A 50 12.44 -13.64 6.62
C PRO A 50 11.52 -12.41 6.64
N HIS A 51 11.42 -11.70 7.76
CA HIS A 51 10.61 -10.48 7.91
C HIS A 51 11.18 -9.29 7.12
N VAL A 52 12.52 -9.17 7.02
CA VAL A 52 13.17 -8.14 6.17
C VAL A 52 12.84 -8.40 4.70
N ASN A 53 12.88 -9.67 4.27
CA ASN A 53 12.50 -10.07 2.92
C ASN A 53 11.01 -9.81 2.65
N LEU A 54 10.14 -10.01 3.65
CA LEU A 54 8.71 -9.72 3.52
C LEU A 54 8.45 -8.22 3.33
N ALA A 55 9.15 -7.34 4.07
CA ALA A 55 9.08 -5.89 3.86
C ALA A 55 9.45 -5.50 2.42
N ALA A 56 10.53 -6.08 1.87
CA ALA A 56 10.96 -5.85 0.49
C ALA A 56 9.92 -6.36 -0.53
N ARG A 57 9.27 -7.49 -0.27
CA ARG A 57 8.19 -8.01 -1.12
C ARG A 57 6.96 -7.10 -1.11
N LEU A 58 6.61 -6.54 0.05
CA LEU A 58 5.53 -5.56 0.13
C LEU A 58 5.85 -4.31 -0.68
N GLU A 59 7.08 -3.80 -0.63
CA GLU A 59 7.52 -2.69 -1.49
C GLU A 59 7.32 -3.04 -2.96
N THR A 60 7.75 -4.22 -3.40
CA THR A 60 7.61 -4.61 -4.81
C THR A 60 6.13 -4.77 -5.21
N ALA A 61 5.30 -5.33 -4.32
CA ALA A 61 3.86 -5.50 -4.54
C ALA A 61 3.10 -4.17 -4.67
N THR A 62 3.65 -3.05 -4.20
CA THR A 62 3.03 -1.72 -4.39
C THR A 62 2.73 -1.43 -5.87
N LYS A 63 3.57 -1.93 -6.78
CA LYS A 63 3.43 -1.78 -8.24
C LYS A 63 2.21 -2.52 -8.78
N GLU A 64 1.92 -3.70 -8.24
CA GLU A 64 0.80 -4.55 -8.66
C GLU A 64 -0.52 -3.97 -8.18
N TYR A 65 -0.55 -3.50 -6.93
CA TYR A 65 -1.72 -2.84 -6.35
C TYR A 65 -1.86 -1.38 -6.73
N GLY A 66 -0.87 -0.77 -7.37
CA GLY A 66 -0.90 0.63 -7.80
C GLY A 66 -1.05 1.63 -6.65
N VAL A 67 -0.40 1.36 -5.52
CA VAL A 67 -0.39 2.22 -4.32
C VAL A 67 1.03 2.65 -4.00
N ASP A 68 1.21 3.71 -3.20
CA ASP A 68 2.57 4.11 -2.77
C ASP A 68 3.03 3.33 -1.53
N ILE A 69 2.11 2.82 -0.72
CA ILE A 69 2.41 2.18 0.56
C ILE A 69 1.56 0.92 0.76
N LEU A 70 2.23 -0.16 1.17
CA LEU A 70 1.62 -1.40 1.61
C LEU A 70 2.09 -1.75 3.02
N ILE A 71 1.14 -2.13 3.85
CA ILE A 71 1.33 -2.39 5.27
C ILE A 71 0.82 -3.81 5.54
N SER A 72 1.68 -4.63 6.15
CA SER A 72 1.27 -5.96 6.64
C SER A 72 0.29 -5.88 7.81
N GLU A 73 -0.52 -6.91 7.98
CA GLU A 73 -1.37 -7.10 9.16
C GLU A 73 -0.61 -6.96 10.48
N ASP A 74 0.57 -7.59 10.57
CA ASP A 74 1.43 -7.54 11.78
C ASP A 74 1.85 -6.11 12.12
N THR A 75 2.08 -5.25 11.13
CA THR A 75 2.35 -3.83 11.38
C THR A 75 1.08 -3.07 11.68
N TYR A 76 -0.01 -3.35 10.97
CA TYR A 76 -1.28 -2.65 11.12
C TYR A 76 -1.83 -2.73 12.55
N VAL A 77 -1.76 -3.92 13.19
CA VAL A 77 -2.23 -4.12 14.57
C VAL A 77 -1.43 -3.33 15.61
N LEU A 78 -0.20 -2.93 15.27
CA LEU A 78 0.67 -2.11 16.13
C LEU A 78 0.47 -0.61 15.93
N LEU A 79 -0.26 -0.19 14.88
CA LEU A 79 -0.60 1.21 14.66
C LEU A 79 -1.63 1.67 15.70
N SER A 80 -1.63 2.97 16.00
CA SER A 80 -2.69 3.55 16.83
C SER A 80 -4.06 3.41 16.16
N GLU A 81 -5.13 3.28 16.95
CA GLU A 81 -6.51 3.20 16.43
C GLU A 81 -6.85 4.37 15.49
N PHE A 82 -6.27 5.54 15.75
CA PHE A 82 -6.43 6.71 14.91
C PHE A 82 -5.89 6.48 13.50
N VAL A 83 -4.67 5.95 13.35
CA VAL A 83 -4.04 5.66 12.05
C VAL A 83 -4.71 4.46 11.39
N GLN A 84 -5.08 3.43 12.16
CA GLN A 84 -5.81 2.27 11.64
C GLN A 84 -7.09 2.68 10.88
N ARG A 85 -7.85 3.64 11.42
CA ARG A 85 -9.05 4.19 10.77
C ARG A 85 -8.77 4.93 9.46
N MET A 86 -7.54 5.36 9.22
CA MET A 86 -7.15 6.03 7.97
C MET A 86 -6.79 5.03 6.88
N CYS A 87 -6.25 3.87 7.26
CA CYS A 87 -5.93 2.80 6.33
C CYS A 87 -7.20 2.15 5.76
N ARG A 88 -7.03 1.35 4.70
CA ARG A 88 -8.04 0.43 4.17
C ARG A 88 -7.40 -0.90 3.81
N VAL A 89 -8.20 -1.96 3.88
CA VAL A 89 -7.79 -3.32 3.46
C VAL A 89 -7.69 -3.36 1.94
N VAL A 90 -6.61 -3.94 1.42
CA VAL A 90 -6.35 -4.08 -0.02
C VAL A 90 -6.66 -5.50 -0.47
N ASP A 91 -6.08 -6.50 0.20
CA ASP A 91 -6.17 -7.90 -0.21
C ASP A 91 -5.79 -8.84 0.95
N ARG A 92 -5.96 -10.14 0.75
CA ARG A 92 -5.45 -11.20 1.61
C ARG A 92 -4.52 -12.11 0.81
N VAL A 93 -3.24 -12.11 1.15
CA VAL A 93 -2.21 -12.84 0.39
C VAL A 93 -1.48 -13.85 1.27
N THR A 94 -0.90 -14.87 0.63
CA THR A 94 0.01 -15.81 1.30
C THR A 94 1.37 -15.72 0.64
N PHE A 95 2.37 -15.18 1.35
CA PHE A 95 3.70 -15.07 0.80
C PHE A 95 4.43 -16.41 0.79
N LYS A 96 5.29 -16.63 -0.21
CA LYS A 96 6.14 -17.82 -0.26
C LYS A 96 7.00 -17.92 1.00
N GLY A 97 6.80 -18.98 1.79
CA GLY A 97 7.49 -19.21 3.05
C GLY A 97 6.69 -18.85 4.31
N THR A 98 5.49 -18.26 4.17
CA THR A 98 4.54 -18.13 5.28
C THR A 98 3.46 -19.20 5.18
N SER A 99 3.07 -19.79 6.31
CA SER A 99 2.01 -20.82 6.34
C SER A 99 0.61 -20.24 6.48
N ARG A 100 0.50 -18.99 6.95
CA ARG A 100 -0.76 -18.29 7.18
C ARG A 100 -0.96 -17.18 6.15
N PRO A 101 -2.19 -17.02 5.63
CA PRO A 101 -2.56 -15.83 4.87
C PRO A 101 -2.54 -14.61 5.79
N MET A 102 -2.28 -13.45 5.20
CA MET A 102 -2.15 -12.18 5.89
C MET A 102 -2.96 -11.11 5.15
N LEU A 103 -3.59 -10.22 5.90
CA LEU A 103 -4.23 -9.03 5.33
C LEU A 103 -3.19 -7.97 4.95
N LEU A 104 -3.40 -7.36 3.78
CA LEU A 104 -2.65 -6.19 3.33
C LEU A 104 -3.50 -4.94 3.50
N TYR A 105 -2.86 -3.87 3.94
CA TYR A 105 -3.47 -2.56 4.12
C TYR A 105 -2.71 -1.53 3.30
N THR A 106 -3.40 -0.46 2.93
CA THR A 106 -2.79 0.72 2.34
C THR A 106 -3.24 1.97 3.08
N PHE A 107 -2.43 3.01 2.99
CA PHE A 107 -2.74 4.35 3.42
C PHE A 107 -2.72 5.23 2.18
N ASP A 108 -3.87 5.75 1.77
CA ASP A 108 -3.94 6.64 0.62
C ASP A 108 -3.31 7.98 0.99
N VAL A 109 -2.05 8.15 0.58
CA VAL A 109 -1.27 9.38 0.81
C VAL A 109 -2.00 10.53 0.10
N PRO A 110 -2.39 11.60 0.81
CA PRO A 110 -2.99 12.75 0.15
C PRO A 110 -1.96 13.35 -0.80
N PHE A 111 -2.35 13.56 -2.06
CA PHE A 111 -1.54 14.34 -2.99
C PHE A 111 -1.39 15.75 -2.40
N THR A 112 -0.20 16.04 -1.90
CA THR A 112 0.28 17.40 -1.72
C THR A 112 0.63 17.88 -3.12
N GLY A 113 0.06 19.01 -3.54
CA GLY A 113 0.40 19.63 -4.82
C GLY A 113 1.88 19.94 -4.95
N THR A 114 2.24 20.53 -6.07
CA THR A 114 3.59 20.99 -6.44
C THR A 114 4.43 21.44 -5.23
N VAL A 115 5.71 21.07 -5.26
CA VAL A 115 6.76 21.40 -4.26
C VAL A 115 6.89 22.91 -3.99
N GLU A 116 6.21 23.76 -4.75
CA GLU A 116 6.11 25.22 -4.54
C GLU A 116 5.52 25.57 -3.16
N ASP A 117 4.68 24.71 -2.56
CA ASP A 117 4.17 24.88 -1.19
C ASP A 117 4.96 24.06 -0.13
N ALA A 118 6.01 23.34 -0.54
CA ALA A 118 6.73 22.39 0.33
C ALA A 118 7.95 23.00 1.06
N ASP A 119 8.31 24.26 0.77
CA ASP A 119 9.44 24.94 1.42
C ASP A 119 9.20 25.23 2.91
N GLU A 120 7.98 25.03 3.42
CA GLU A 120 7.65 25.06 4.85
C GLU A 120 7.51 23.67 5.52
N PHE A 121 7.84 22.57 4.82
CA PHE A 121 7.83 21.25 5.46
C PHE A 121 9.09 21.04 6.32
N ASP A 122 9.09 21.64 7.51
CA ASP A 122 10.09 21.39 8.54
C ASP A 122 9.94 19.98 9.10
N ALA A 123 10.69 19.03 8.54
CA ALA A 123 10.80 17.67 9.07
C ALA A 123 11.26 17.63 10.55
N GLY A 124 11.85 18.71 11.06
CA GLY A 124 12.18 18.92 12.48
C GLY A 124 10.96 19.17 13.38
N SER A 125 9.88 19.75 12.85
CA SER A 125 8.62 19.98 13.57
C SER A 125 7.79 18.71 13.75
N ILE A 126 8.00 17.66 12.94
CA ILE A 126 7.36 16.34 13.11
C ILE A 126 7.89 15.62 14.35
N ARG A 127 9.13 15.95 14.78
CA ARG A 127 9.72 15.45 16.03
C ARG A 127 9.40 16.33 17.24
N ASN A 128 8.56 17.36 17.08
CA ASN A 128 8.20 18.22 18.19
C ASN A 128 6.92 17.72 18.85
N PRO A 129 6.97 17.05 20.02
CA PRO A 129 5.78 16.71 20.79
C PRO A 129 4.93 17.93 21.22
N ARG A 130 5.36 19.16 20.88
CA ARG A 130 4.61 20.41 21.09
C ARG A 130 3.76 20.86 19.89
N THR A 131 3.89 20.28 18.68
CA THR A 131 2.86 20.50 17.66
C THR A 131 1.57 19.86 18.18
N PRO A 132 0.42 20.56 18.20
CA PRO A 132 -0.83 19.95 18.59
C PRO A 132 -1.01 18.70 17.76
N VAL A 133 -1.06 17.53 18.42
CA VAL A 133 -1.05 16.20 17.79
C VAL A 133 -2.01 16.13 16.60
N GLY A 134 -3.13 16.85 16.64
CA GLY A 134 -4.13 16.90 15.58
C GLY A 134 -3.82 17.71 14.32
N ALA A 135 -2.80 18.59 14.28
CA ALA A 135 -2.51 19.41 13.09
C ALA A 135 -1.87 18.58 11.97
N PHE A 136 -0.75 17.90 12.28
CA PHE A 136 -0.06 16.99 11.36
C PHE A 136 -1.01 15.91 10.82
N TYR A 137 -1.75 15.26 11.72
CA TYR A 137 -2.70 14.22 11.34
C TYR A 137 -3.88 14.72 10.52
N ARG A 138 -4.19 16.03 10.54
CA ARG A 138 -5.26 16.63 9.71
C ARG A 138 -4.79 16.83 8.27
N GLU A 139 -3.52 17.19 8.10
CA GLU A 139 -2.91 17.38 6.78
C GLU A 139 -2.63 16.05 6.09
N CYS A 140 -2.22 15.03 6.86
CA CYS A 140 -1.95 13.70 6.34
C CYS A 140 -3.22 12.87 6.07
N GLN A 141 -4.43 13.38 6.34
CA GLN A 141 -5.63 12.56 6.17
C GLN A 141 -5.81 12.13 4.70
N PRO A 142 -6.14 10.86 4.46
CA PRO A 142 -6.57 10.41 3.14
C PRO A 142 -7.72 11.26 2.63
N LYS A 143 -7.54 11.95 1.50
CA LYS A 143 -8.58 12.77 0.86
C LYS A 143 -9.62 11.92 0.11
N LEU A 144 -9.94 10.74 0.63
CA LEU A 144 -10.94 9.84 0.05
C LEU A 144 -12.35 10.25 0.52
N THR A 145 -13.30 10.25 -0.39
CA THR A 145 -14.71 10.48 -0.03
C THR A 145 -15.21 9.37 0.88
N THR A 146 -16.06 9.73 1.84
CA THR A 146 -16.72 8.77 2.73
C THR A 146 -17.53 7.73 1.95
N ASP A 147 -18.15 8.14 0.85
CA ASP A 147 -18.91 7.25 -0.04
C ASP A 147 -18.02 6.24 -0.74
N PHE A 148 -16.84 6.64 -1.21
CA PHE A 148 -15.86 5.72 -1.77
C PHE A 148 -15.42 4.70 -0.71
N ARG A 149 -15.03 5.15 0.49
CA ARG A 149 -14.58 4.26 1.57
C ARG A 149 -15.64 3.22 1.93
N LYS A 150 -16.90 3.65 2.07
CA LYS A 150 -18.03 2.75 2.37
C LYS A 150 -18.24 1.72 1.25
N THR A 151 -18.27 2.19 0.00
CA THR A 151 -18.49 1.32 -1.17
C THR A 151 -17.34 0.32 -1.33
N PHE A 152 -16.11 0.78 -1.15
CA PHE A 152 -14.92 -0.05 -1.26
C PHE A 152 -14.84 -1.11 -0.16
N ASN A 153 -15.20 -0.77 1.08
CA ASN A 153 -15.26 -1.74 2.17
C ASN A 153 -16.29 -2.85 1.89
N VAL A 154 -17.46 -2.51 1.33
CA VAL A 154 -18.45 -3.52 0.90
C VAL A 154 -17.85 -4.42 -0.19
N ALA A 155 -17.16 -3.84 -1.17
CA ALA A 155 -16.53 -4.58 -2.26
C ALA A 155 -15.46 -5.56 -1.76
N VAL A 156 -14.57 -5.11 -0.87
CA VAL A 156 -13.49 -5.91 -0.31
C VAL A 156 -14.03 -7.01 0.61
N ASN A 157 -15.03 -6.73 1.44
CA ASN A 157 -15.64 -7.76 2.28
C ASN A 157 -16.31 -8.86 1.44
N ALA A 158 -17.01 -8.48 0.36
CA ALA A 158 -17.60 -9.42 -0.60
C ALA A 158 -16.55 -10.25 -1.33
N TYR A 159 -15.39 -9.65 -1.62
CA TYR A 159 -14.26 -10.31 -2.26
C TYR A 159 -13.57 -11.31 -1.33
N LEU A 160 -13.30 -10.91 -0.09
CA LEU A 160 -12.58 -11.71 0.89
C LEU A 160 -13.42 -12.86 1.43
N GLY A 161 -14.74 -12.70 1.59
CA GLY A 161 -15.66 -13.78 1.97
C GLY A 161 -15.44 -14.35 3.38
N GLY A 162 -15.08 -13.49 4.33
CA GLY A 162 -14.70 -13.87 5.70
C GLY A 162 -13.32 -14.51 5.80
N ASP A 163 -12.96 -15.01 6.99
CA ASP A 163 -11.62 -15.54 7.28
C ASP A 163 -11.24 -16.76 6.42
N ASP A 164 -12.25 -17.56 6.03
CA ASP A 164 -12.06 -18.76 5.20
C ASP A 164 -12.28 -18.51 3.70
N GLY A 165 -12.82 -17.35 3.31
CA GLY A 165 -13.22 -17.05 1.93
C GLY A 165 -14.43 -17.82 1.39
N LYS A 166 -15.15 -18.55 2.24
CA LYS A 166 -16.32 -19.35 1.85
C LYS A 166 -17.55 -18.49 1.54
N GLU A 167 -17.63 -17.29 2.10
CA GLU A 167 -18.76 -16.38 1.92
C GLU A 167 -18.50 -15.34 0.82
N ALA A 168 -17.53 -15.59 -0.06
CA ALA A 168 -17.16 -14.64 -1.09
C ALA A 168 -18.26 -14.54 -2.16
N ASP A 169 -18.78 -13.33 -2.38
CA ASP A 169 -19.71 -13.00 -3.45
C ASP A 169 -19.04 -12.06 -4.45
N TRP A 170 -18.42 -12.65 -5.46
CA TRP A 170 -17.73 -11.91 -6.51
C TRP A 170 -18.70 -11.12 -7.42
N SER A 171 -19.98 -11.51 -7.48
CA SER A 171 -20.98 -10.77 -8.25
C SER A 171 -21.32 -9.44 -7.57
N MET A 172 -21.50 -9.46 -6.24
CA MET A 172 -21.66 -8.27 -5.43
C MET A 172 -20.39 -7.42 -5.42
N CYS A 173 -19.22 -8.07 -5.29
CA CYS A 173 -17.93 -7.41 -5.35
C CYS A 173 -17.76 -6.60 -6.65
N LEU A 174 -17.92 -7.23 -7.82
CA LEU A 174 -17.73 -6.55 -9.11
C LEU A 174 -18.70 -5.37 -9.30
N ARG A 175 -19.95 -5.49 -8.81
CA ARG A 175 -20.91 -4.39 -8.85
C ARG A 175 -20.43 -3.20 -8.00
N ALA A 176 -19.92 -3.48 -6.80
CA ALA A 176 -19.39 -2.47 -5.91
C ALA A 176 -18.08 -1.85 -6.45
N LEU A 177 -17.17 -2.65 -7.00
CA LEU A 177 -15.91 -2.16 -7.60
C LEU A 177 -16.16 -1.24 -8.80
N LYS A 178 -17.14 -1.57 -9.67
CA LYS A 178 -17.55 -0.67 -10.75
C LYS A 178 -18.00 0.69 -10.22
N ARG A 179 -18.73 0.72 -9.11
CA ARG A 179 -19.13 1.97 -8.44
C ARG A 179 -17.93 2.70 -7.83
N CYS A 180 -16.96 1.98 -7.26
CA CYS A 180 -15.70 2.57 -6.79
C CYS A 180 -14.94 3.28 -7.91
N LEU A 181 -14.85 2.69 -9.10
CA LEU A 181 -14.19 3.32 -10.25
C LEU A 181 -14.90 4.58 -10.74
N LEU A 182 -16.24 4.67 -10.59
CA LEU A 182 -16.98 5.89 -10.88
C LEU A 182 -16.71 7.00 -9.86
N LEU A 183 -16.38 6.65 -8.62
CA LEU A 183 -16.11 7.61 -7.54
C LEU A 183 -14.64 8.06 -7.51
N LYS A 184 -13.71 7.17 -7.87
CA LYS A 184 -12.26 7.43 -7.94
C LYS A 184 -11.70 6.68 -9.14
N GLU A 185 -11.51 7.42 -10.22
CA GLU A 185 -10.89 6.87 -11.42
C GLU A 185 -9.44 6.46 -11.14
N GLY A 186 -9.02 5.32 -11.69
CA GLY A 186 -7.64 4.85 -11.57
C GLY A 186 -7.24 4.30 -10.19
N ASP A 187 -8.19 3.99 -9.30
CA ASP A 187 -7.86 3.37 -8.02
C ASP A 187 -7.18 2.00 -8.20
N GLY A 188 -5.90 1.94 -7.85
CA GLY A 188 -5.05 0.77 -8.03
C GLY A 188 -5.64 -0.51 -7.40
N PRO A 189 -5.97 -0.53 -6.09
CA PRO A 189 -6.54 -1.70 -5.43
C PRO A 189 -7.84 -2.18 -6.08
N THR A 190 -8.73 -1.27 -6.47
CA THR A 190 -9.97 -1.61 -7.18
C THR A 190 -9.67 -2.34 -8.48
N ILE A 191 -8.74 -1.82 -9.28
CA ILE A 191 -8.33 -2.43 -10.57
C ILE A 191 -7.64 -3.77 -10.35
N ALA A 192 -6.80 -3.90 -9.33
CA ALA A 192 -6.08 -5.13 -9.01
C ALA A 192 -7.04 -6.28 -8.68
N ILE A 193 -8.05 -6.02 -7.83
CA ILE A 193 -9.07 -7.02 -7.48
C ILE A 193 -9.88 -7.43 -8.72
N MET A 194 -10.29 -6.48 -9.56
CA MET A 194 -11.04 -6.80 -10.79
C MET A 194 -10.24 -7.70 -11.74
N LYS A 195 -8.96 -7.36 -11.98
CA LYS A 195 -8.05 -8.17 -12.80
C LYS A 195 -7.86 -9.58 -12.23
N TYR A 196 -7.76 -9.69 -10.91
CA TYR A 196 -7.63 -10.99 -10.26
C TYR A 196 -8.88 -11.85 -10.46
N ILE A 197 -10.07 -11.30 -10.23
CA ILE A 197 -11.34 -12.00 -10.45
C ILE A 197 -11.49 -12.47 -11.91
N GLU A 198 -11.11 -11.60 -12.87
CA GLU A 198 -11.08 -11.93 -14.30
C GLU A 198 -10.13 -13.09 -14.59
N SER A 199 -8.91 -13.07 -14.03
CA SER A 199 -7.92 -14.14 -14.23
C SER A 199 -8.37 -15.51 -13.72
N ARG A 200 -9.28 -15.55 -12.73
CA ARG A 200 -9.86 -16.77 -12.16
C ARG A 200 -11.13 -17.22 -12.87
N GLY A 201 -11.54 -16.56 -13.96
CA GLY A 201 -12.74 -16.90 -14.71
C GLY A 201 -14.02 -16.77 -13.88
N PHE A 202 -14.06 -15.82 -12.95
CA PHE A 202 -15.23 -15.52 -12.12
C PHE A 202 -15.72 -16.66 -11.20
N LYS A 203 -14.87 -17.65 -10.93
CA LYS A 203 -15.17 -18.75 -9.99
C LYS A 203 -14.40 -18.56 -8.69
N VAL A 204 -15.13 -18.52 -7.57
CA VAL A 204 -14.53 -18.43 -6.23
C VAL A 204 -13.61 -19.63 -6.01
N GLY A 205 -12.31 -19.38 -6.00
CA GLY A 205 -11.32 -20.39 -5.65
C GLY A 205 -11.28 -20.60 -4.14
N THR A 206 -10.96 -21.81 -3.69
CA THR A 206 -10.76 -22.10 -2.27
C THR A 206 -9.55 -21.34 -1.72
N GLY A 207 -9.81 -20.25 -0.99
CA GLY A 207 -8.93 -19.72 0.05
C GLY A 207 -7.61 -19.05 -0.34
N GLN A 208 -7.26 -18.94 -1.62
CA GLN A 208 -5.99 -18.31 -2.03
C GLN A 208 -6.22 -17.19 -3.06
N CYS A 209 -5.96 -15.96 -2.65
CA CYS A 209 -5.88 -14.78 -3.52
C CYS A 209 -4.42 -14.37 -3.78
N ILE A 210 -4.21 -13.72 -4.93
CA ILE A 210 -2.96 -13.28 -5.61
C ILE A 210 -1.65 -13.85 -5.02
N GLN A 211 -1.01 -14.75 -5.77
CA GLN A 211 0.30 -15.37 -5.44
C GLN A 211 1.48 -14.60 -6.02
#